data_AF-A0A424YT68-F1
#
_entry.id   AF-A0A424YT68-F1
#
_cell.length_a   1.000
_cell.length_b   1.000
_cell.length_c   1.000
_cell.angle_alpha   90.00
_cell.angle_beta   90.00
_cell.angle_gamma   90.00
#
_symmetry.space_group_name_H-M   'P 1'
#
loop_
_entity.id
_entity.type
_entity.pdbx_description
1 polymer ?
#
loop_
_entity_poly.entity_id
_entity_poly.type
_entity_poly.pdbx_seq_one_letter_code
_entity_poly.pdbx_strand_id
1 'polypeptide(L)'
;MKIGSGFARDWTISKTSRFFGKNRIAGPLLGRIAADADPLVREAVARHAAELGRADGSGLKERIPDDDPLTLIEGFLLAAGLPYERIGDGEIRIRKDFSRIDDTNLVVGDIALPYLRGLLESALPDWHLHETELDFRCRVKK
;
A
#
# COMPACT_ATOMS: atom_id res chain seq x y z
N MET A 1 -51.59 5.12 10.57
CA MET A 1 -50.59 4.03 10.50
C MET A 1 -50.08 3.92 9.07
N LYS A 2 -48.99 4.61 8.69
CA LYS A 2 -48.42 4.53 7.34
C LYS A 2 -47.41 3.37 7.29
N ILE A 3 -47.93 2.16 7.08
CA ILE A 3 -47.13 0.99 6.73
C ILE A 3 -47.02 1.01 5.21
N GLY A 4 -45.86 1.40 4.68
CA GLY A 4 -45.61 1.44 3.24
C GLY A 4 -44.65 2.55 2.85
N SER A 5 -43.35 2.34 3.05
CA SER A 5 -42.24 3.03 2.33
C SER A 5 -40.86 2.73 2.92
N GLY A 6 -40.77 2.16 4.13
CA GLY A 6 -39.50 1.88 4.81
C GLY A 6 -38.58 0.94 4.05
N PHE A 7 -39.04 -0.27 3.69
CA PHE A 7 -38.17 -1.27 3.05
C PHE A 7 -37.57 -0.80 1.73
N ALA A 8 -38.36 -0.22 0.82
CA ALA A 8 -37.85 0.28 -0.46
C ALA A 8 -36.86 1.42 -0.25
N ARG A 9 -37.11 2.30 0.72
CA ARG A 9 -36.20 3.38 1.11
C ARG A 9 -34.92 2.84 1.73
N ASP A 10 -34.99 1.91 2.68
CA ASP A 10 -33.86 1.33 3.39
C ASP A 10 -32.99 0.49 2.45
N TRP A 11 -33.62 -0.25 1.53
CA TRP A 11 -32.95 -0.96 0.45
C TRP A 11 -32.23 0.01 -0.50
N THR A 12 -32.87 1.13 -0.84
CA THR A 12 -32.26 2.19 -1.64
C THR A 12 -31.08 2.81 -0.91
N ILE A 13 -31.22 3.17 0.37
CA ILE A 13 -30.14 3.71 1.20
C ILE A 13 -28.97 2.71 1.29
N SER A 14 -29.24 1.42 1.46
CA SER A 14 -28.23 0.35 1.50
C SER A 14 -27.48 0.20 0.17
N LYS A 15 -28.19 0.28 -0.97
CA LYS A 15 -27.54 0.27 -2.29
C LYS A 15 -26.74 1.55 -2.54
N THR A 16 -27.30 2.69 -2.19
CA THR A 16 -26.69 4.00 -2.34
C THR A 16 -25.43 4.11 -1.47
N SER A 17 -25.44 3.63 -0.23
CA SER A 17 -24.27 3.64 0.64
C SER A 17 -23.15 2.73 0.14
N ARG A 18 -23.47 1.57 -0.46
CA ARG A 18 -22.49 0.73 -1.18
C ARG A 18 -21.91 1.47 -2.37
N PHE A 19 -22.74 2.22 -3.09
CA PHE A 19 -22.32 3.02 -4.22
C PHE A 19 -21.51 4.27 -3.81
N PHE A 20 -21.68 4.79 -2.59
CA PHE A 20 -20.93 5.91 -2.03
C PHE A 20 -19.97 5.45 -0.91
N GLY A 21 -19.45 4.22 -1.01
CA GLY A 21 -18.50 3.68 -0.05
C GLY A 21 -17.33 4.63 0.20
N LYS A 22 -16.77 4.58 1.42
CA LYS A 22 -15.80 5.56 1.96
C LYS A 22 -14.59 5.84 1.04
N ASN A 23 -14.23 4.91 0.16
CA ASN A 23 -13.04 4.99 -0.68
C ASN A 23 -13.33 5.30 -2.16
N ARG A 24 -14.60 5.54 -2.53
CA ARG A 24 -14.96 5.77 -3.95
C ARG A 24 -14.30 7.01 -4.57
N ILE A 25 -14.07 8.03 -3.76
CA ILE A 25 -13.44 9.28 -4.24
C ILE A 25 -11.92 9.18 -4.12
N ALA A 26 -11.42 8.56 -3.03
CA ALA A 26 -10.00 8.54 -2.70
C ALA A 26 -9.14 7.91 -3.82
N GLY A 27 -9.47 6.70 -4.26
CA GLY A 27 -8.70 6.00 -5.31
C GLY A 27 -8.61 6.80 -6.61
N PRO A 28 -9.74 7.16 -7.25
CA PRO A 28 -9.72 7.95 -8.49
C PRO A 28 -9.07 9.33 -8.34
N LEU A 29 -9.23 9.99 -7.20
CA LEU A 29 -8.59 11.28 -6.95
C LEU A 29 -7.07 11.12 -6.84
N LEU A 30 -6.60 10.17 -6.03
CA LEU A 30 -5.18 9.88 -5.89
C LEU A 30 -4.54 9.48 -7.22
N GLY A 31 -5.23 8.69 -8.04
CA GLY A 31 -4.77 8.37 -9.40
C GLY A 31 -4.64 9.59 -10.31
N ARG A 32 -5.56 10.55 -10.22
CA ARG A 32 -5.46 11.81 -10.98
C ARG A 32 -4.32 12.70 -10.49
N ILE A 33 -4.11 12.80 -9.18
CA ILE A 33 -3.02 13.61 -8.61
C ILE A 33 -1.66 12.96 -8.92
N ALA A 34 -1.56 11.63 -8.86
CA ALA A 34 -0.34 10.91 -9.24
C ALA A 34 0.00 11.05 -10.73
N ALA A 35 -1.02 11.14 -11.59
CA ALA A 35 -0.89 11.36 -13.03
C ALA A 35 -1.04 12.85 -13.43
N ASP A 36 -0.92 13.79 -12.49
CA ASP A 36 -1.07 15.22 -12.79
C ASP A 36 -0.05 15.66 -13.84
N ALA A 37 -0.38 16.65 -14.67
CA ALA A 37 0.52 17.14 -15.71
C ALA A 37 1.73 17.88 -15.13
N ASP A 38 1.57 18.52 -13.97
CA ASP A 38 2.65 19.23 -13.29
C ASP A 38 3.62 18.25 -12.60
N PRO A 39 4.92 18.21 -12.99
CA PRO A 39 5.91 17.36 -12.33
C PRO A 39 6.04 17.64 -10.83
N LEU A 40 5.86 18.88 -10.36
CA LEU A 40 5.98 19.23 -8.95
C LEU A 40 4.90 18.54 -8.10
N VAL A 41 3.70 18.38 -8.65
CA VAL A 41 2.61 17.66 -7.99
C VAL A 41 2.97 16.17 -7.86
N ARG A 42 3.44 15.54 -8.94
CA ARG A 42 3.84 14.13 -8.95
C ARG A 42 5.00 13.86 -7.98
N GLU A 43 5.99 14.74 -7.95
CA GLU A 43 7.11 14.67 -7.02
C GLU A 43 6.67 14.81 -5.57
N ALA A 44 5.76 15.75 -5.28
CA ALA A 44 5.20 15.91 -3.94
C ALA A 44 4.42 14.67 -3.48
N VAL A 45 3.61 14.07 -4.36
CA VAL A 45 2.90 12.82 -4.08
C VAL A 45 3.88 11.70 -3.75
N ALA A 46 4.89 11.48 -4.60
CA ALA A 46 5.88 10.42 -4.38
C ALA A 46 6.66 10.63 -3.07
N ARG A 47 7.03 11.89 -2.77
CA ARG A 47 7.72 12.25 -1.53
C ARG A 47 6.85 11.96 -0.30
N HIS A 48 5.59 12.38 -0.30
CA HIS A 48 4.68 12.15 0.81
C HIS A 48 4.32 10.67 0.98
N ALA A 49 4.17 9.93 -0.11
CA ALA A 49 3.99 8.48 -0.07
C ALA A 49 5.20 7.79 0.58
N ALA A 50 6.42 8.19 0.22
CA ALA A 50 7.64 7.67 0.84
C ALA A 50 7.76 8.05 2.32
N GLU A 51 7.42 9.29 2.70
CA GLU A 51 7.37 9.72 4.10
C GLU A 51 6.38 8.90 4.92
N LEU A 52 5.18 8.64 4.38
CA LEU A 52 4.17 7.82 5.03
C LEU A 52 4.64 6.37 5.17
N GLY A 53 5.24 5.81 4.12
CA GLY A 53 5.85 4.47 4.15
C GLY A 53 6.88 4.36 5.27
N ARG A 54 7.79 5.34 5.40
CA ARG A 54 8.79 5.36 6.49
C ARG A 54 8.13 5.40 7.87
N ALA A 55 7.10 6.23 8.05
CA ALA A 55 6.38 6.32 9.32
C ALA A 55 5.74 4.98 9.69
N ASP A 56 5.08 4.31 8.74
CA ASP A 56 4.46 3.00 8.96
C ASP A 56 5.51 1.92 9.21
N GLY A 57 6.63 1.91 8.46
CA GLY A 57 7.74 0.99 8.65
C GLY A 57 8.41 1.13 10.02
N SER A 58 8.58 2.37 10.50
CA SER A 58 9.04 2.64 11.88
C SER A 58 8.05 2.10 12.91
N GLY A 59 6.75 2.38 12.72
CA GLY A 59 5.70 1.92 13.64
C GLY A 59 5.54 0.40 13.67
N LEU A 60 5.82 -0.30 12.56
CA LEU A 60 5.84 -1.77 12.48
C LEU A 60 6.88 -2.36 13.44
N LYS A 61 8.09 -1.78 13.47
CA LYS A 61 9.18 -2.20 14.35
C LYS A 61 8.86 -1.97 15.83
N GLU A 62 8.20 -0.85 16.15
CA GLU A 62 7.84 -0.52 17.53
C GLU A 62 6.72 -1.41 18.09
N ARG A 63 5.77 -1.80 17.24
CA ARG A 63 4.57 -2.57 17.67
C ARG A 63 4.82 -4.06 17.79
N ILE A 64 5.83 -4.60 17.12
CA ILE A 64 6.16 -6.02 17.13
C ILE A 64 7.66 -6.18 17.43
N PRO A 65 8.06 -6.04 18.71
CA PRO A 65 9.42 -6.34 19.14
C PRO A 65 9.60 -7.87 19.23
N ASP A 66 10.55 -8.42 18.47
CA ASP A 66 10.99 -9.83 18.28
C ASP A 66 10.40 -10.55 17.04
N ASP A 67 11.15 -11.31 16.20
CA ASP A 67 12.61 -11.52 16.06
C ASP A 67 13.04 -11.63 14.57
N ASP A 68 12.09 -11.76 13.64
CA ASP A 68 12.36 -11.86 12.19
C ASP A 68 11.67 -10.72 11.43
N PRO A 69 12.41 -9.64 11.07
CA PRO A 69 11.90 -8.55 10.26
C PRO A 69 11.32 -9.01 8.91
N LEU A 70 11.78 -10.14 8.35
CA LEU A 70 11.20 -10.67 7.11
C LEU A 70 9.77 -11.14 7.33
N THR A 71 9.47 -11.87 8.39
CA THR A 71 8.10 -12.35 8.65
C THR A 71 7.10 -11.20 8.77
N LEU A 72 7.52 -10.07 9.35
CA LEU A 72 6.69 -8.86 9.40
C LEU A 72 6.40 -8.27 8.02
N ILE A 73 7.44 -8.16 7.20
CA ILE A 73 7.32 -7.68 5.82
C ILE A 73 6.48 -8.64 4.99
N GLU A 74 6.66 -9.95 5.13
CA GLU A 74 5.84 -10.98 4.46
C GLU A 74 4.36 -10.81 4.82
N GLY A 75 4.04 -10.62 6.11
CA GLY A 75 2.67 -10.35 6.55
C GLY A 75 2.05 -9.11 5.89
N PHE A 76 2.81 -8.02 5.80
CA PHE A 76 2.39 -6.82 5.09
C PHE A 76 2.17 -7.10 3.59
N LEU A 77 3.12 -7.76 2.92
CA LEU A 77 3.05 -8.05 1.48
C LEU A 77 1.87 -8.96 1.13
N LEU A 78 1.58 -9.96 1.97
CA LEU A 78 0.40 -10.82 1.85
C LEU A 78 -0.88 -10.00 1.97
N ALA A 79 -0.97 -9.12 2.98
CA ALA A 79 -2.15 -8.26 3.18
C ALA A 79 -2.33 -7.25 2.03
N ALA A 80 -1.23 -6.77 1.46
CA ALA A 80 -1.21 -5.84 0.33
C ALA A 80 -1.40 -6.54 -1.04
N GLY A 81 -1.40 -7.87 -1.09
CA GLY A 81 -1.51 -8.63 -2.33
C GLY A 81 -0.27 -8.53 -3.24
N LEU A 82 0.89 -8.18 -2.69
CA LEU A 82 2.13 -7.99 -3.43
C LEU A 82 2.89 -9.31 -3.60
N PRO A 83 3.26 -9.72 -4.82
CA PRO A 83 4.03 -10.94 -5.03
C PRO A 83 5.44 -10.81 -4.46
N TYR A 84 5.89 -11.81 -3.71
CA TYR A 84 7.25 -11.86 -3.18
C TYR A 84 7.81 -13.29 -3.15
N GLU A 85 9.12 -13.37 -2.99
CA GLU A 85 9.90 -14.60 -2.85
C GLU A 85 10.92 -14.41 -1.73
N ARG A 86 10.81 -15.20 -0.67
CA ARG A 86 11.81 -15.25 0.42
C ARG A 86 12.94 -16.21 0.03
N ILE A 87 14.18 -15.75 0.15
CA ILE A 87 15.38 -16.49 -0.21
C ILE A 87 16.21 -16.69 1.07
N GLY A 88 15.90 -17.77 1.79
CA GLY A 88 16.46 -18.05 3.12
C GLY A 88 16.04 -16.99 4.15
N ASP A 89 16.90 -16.74 5.13
CA ASP A 89 16.62 -15.79 6.23
C ASP A 89 17.22 -14.40 6.01
N GLY A 90 17.96 -14.22 4.91
CA GLY A 90 18.75 -13.01 4.68
C GLY A 90 18.36 -12.21 3.44
N GLU A 91 17.35 -12.65 2.67
CA GLU A 91 16.94 -11.99 1.44
C GLU A 91 15.44 -12.16 1.16
N ILE A 92 14.80 -11.09 0.71
CA ILE A 92 13.45 -11.10 0.15
C ILE A 92 13.43 -10.34 -1.17
N ARG A 93 12.78 -10.92 -2.17
CA ARG A 93 12.53 -10.30 -3.47
C ARG A 93 11.05 -9.99 -3.60
N ILE A 94 10.72 -8.75 -3.94
CA ILE A 94 9.35 -8.26 -4.03
C ILE A 94 9.12 -7.78 -5.45
N ARG A 95 8.15 -8.35 -6.17
CA ARG A 95 7.85 -7.93 -7.53
C ARG A 95 7.02 -6.66 -7.50
N LYS A 96 7.34 -5.71 -8.37
CA LYS A 96 6.62 -4.45 -8.56
C LYS A 96 5.38 -4.63 -9.44
N ASP A 97 4.63 -5.70 -9.16
CA ASP A 97 3.38 -5.99 -9.85
C ASP A 97 2.21 -5.50 -8.99
N PHE A 98 1.76 -4.28 -9.30
CA PHE A 98 0.64 -3.63 -8.62
C PHE A 98 -0.71 -3.90 -9.32
N SER A 99 -0.74 -4.74 -10.37
CA SER A 99 -1.95 -5.00 -11.18
C SER A 99 -2.99 -5.89 -10.49
N ARG A 100 -2.65 -6.49 -9.34
CA ARG A 100 -3.53 -7.40 -8.59
C ARG A 100 -4.20 -6.75 -7.39
N ILE A 101 -3.95 -5.45 -7.18
CA ILE A 101 -4.42 -4.69 -6.00
C ILE A 101 -5.82 -4.07 -6.24
N ASP A 102 -6.40 -4.39 -7.40
CA ASP A 102 -7.63 -3.83 -7.96
C ASP A 102 -8.85 -3.92 -7.03
N ASP A 103 -8.92 -4.97 -6.19
CA ASP A 103 -10.06 -5.15 -5.26
C ASP A 103 -10.07 -4.18 -4.07
N THR A 104 -9.00 -3.39 -3.85
CA THR A 104 -8.93 -2.42 -2.75
C THR A 104 -8.95 -0.94 -3.18
N ASN A 105 -9.06 -0.61 -4.47
CA ASN A 105 -9.14 0.79 -4.99
C ASN A 105 -8.00 1.73 -4.53
N LEU A 106 -6.93 1.22 -3.93
CA LEU A 106 -5.97 2.04 -3.19
C LEU A 106 -4.62 2.23 -3.88
N VAL A 107 -4.36 1.57 -5.01
CA VAL A 107 -2.98 1.53 -5.53
C VAL A 107 -2.88 1.98 -6.98
N VAL A 108 -2.23 3.14 -7.12
CA VAL A 108 -1.59 3.62 -8.34
C VAL A 108 -0.10 3.30 -8.16
N GLY A 109 0.56 2.71 -9.15
CA GLY A 109 1.97 2.31 -9.05
C GLY A 109 2.88 3.47 -8.60
N ASP A 110 2.60 4.68 -9.09
CA ASP A 110 3.33 5.91 -8.76
C ASP A 110 3.22 6.34 -7.28
N ILE A 111 2.23 5.82 -6.53
CA ILE A 111 2.07 6.04 -5.10
C ILE A 111 2.61 4.84 -4.31
N ALA A 112 2.24 3.63 -4.72
CA ALA A 112 2.61 2.41 -3.99
C ALA A 112 4.11 2.13 -4.06
N LEU A 113 4.78 2.46 -5.16
CA LEU A 113 6.21 2.22 -5.29
C LEU A 113 7.02 3.09 -4.31
N PRO A 114 6.85 4.43 -4.25
CA PRO A 114 7.52 5.25 -3.23
C PRO A 114 7.14 4.87 -1.79
N TYR A 115 5.86 4.54 -1.54
CA TYR A 115 5.41 4.09 -0.23
C TYR A 115 6.14 2.81 0.20
N LEU A 116 6.14 1.78 -0.65
CA LEU A 116 6.80 0.51 -0.37
C LEU A 116 8.30 0.71 -0.15
N ARG A 117 8.96 1.56 -0.95
CA ARG A 117 10.37 1.92 -0.75
C ARG A 117 10.60 2.49 0.64
N GLY A 118 9.82 3.51 1.04
CA GLY A 118 9.96 4.13 2.36
C GLY A 118 9.68 3.16 3.51
N LEU A 119 8.67 2.30 3.35
CA LEU A 119 8.35 1.25 4.33
C LEU A 119 9.51 0.28 4.52
N LEU A 120 10.07 -0.25 3.43
CA LEU A 120 11.17 -1.20 3.48
C LEU A 120 12.45 -0.56 4.06
N GLU A 121 12.78 0.66 3.64
CA GLU A 121 13.93 1.42 4.18
C GLU A 121 13.85 1.58 5.71
N SER A 122 12.66 1.85 6.23
CA SER A 122 12.47 2.09 7.65
C SER A 122 12.27 0.82 8.47
N ALA A 123 11.59 -0.19 7.93
CA ALA A 123 11.35 -1.45 8.62
C ALA A 123 12.59 -2.36 8.61
N LEU A 124 13.44 -2.25 7.60
CA LEU A 124 14.66 -3.04 7.41
C LEU A 124 15.92 -2.15 7.38
N PRO A 125 16.22 -1.36 8.43
CA PRO A 125 17.32 -0.38 8.41
C PRO A 125 18.70 -1.01 8.23
N ASP A 126 18.87 -2.27 8.66
CA ASP A 126 20.10 -3.05 8.57
C ASP A 126 20.19 -3.89 7.29
N TRP A 127 19.34 -3.62 6.32
CA TRP A 127 19.29 -4.32 5.04
C TRP A 127 19.68 -3.39 3.89
N HIS A 128 20.33 -3.95 2.87
CA HIS A 128 20.52 -3.32 1.59
C HIS A 128 19.26 -3.50 0.74
N LEU A 129 18.62 -2.37 0.43
CA LEU A 129 17.56 -2.31 -0.58
C LEU A 129 18.20 -2.04 -1.96
N HIS A 130 18.06 -2.99 -2.87
CA HIS A 130 18.42 -2.84 -4.26
C HIS A 130 17.16 -2.85 -5.12
N GLU A 131 16.95 -1.77 -5.86
CA GLU A 131 15.79 -1.60 -6.72
C GLU A 131 16.18 -1.86 -8.18
N THR A 132 15.43 -2.75 -8.85
CA THR A 132 15.47 -2.93 -10.30
C THR A 132 14.19 -2.40 -10.92
N GLU A 133 14.06 -2.43 -12.24
CA GLU A 133 12.80 -2.09 -12.92
C GLU A 133 11.63 -2.97 -12.46
N LEU A 134 11.89 -4.26 -12.22
CA LEU A 134 10.85 -5.26 -11.96
C LEU A 134 10.67 -5.58 -10.48
N ASP A 135 11.71 -5.43 -9.66
CA ASP A 135 11.71 -5.94 -8.29
C ASP A 135 12.38 -4.98 -7.30
N PHE A 136 12.02 -5.11 -6.03
CA PHE A 136 12.89 -4.79 -4.91
C PHE A 136 13.60 -6.05 -4.41
N ARG A 137 14.88 -5.94 -4.11
CA ARG A 137 15.65 -6.97 -3.40
C ARG A 137 16.15 -6.38 -2.09
N CYS A 138 15.70 -6.90 -0.97
CA CYS A 138 16.20 -6.55 0.34
C CYS A 138 17.13 -7.66 0.82
N ARG A 139 18.35 -7.33 1.25
CA ARG A 139 19.31 -8.30 1.78
C ARG A 139 19.99 -7.79 3.04
N VAL A 140 20.22 -8.64 4.05
CA VAL A 140 20.96 -8.26 5.28
C VAL A 140 22.35 -7.70 4.92
N LYS A 141 22.73 -6.57 5.54
CA LYS A 141 24.08 -6.01 5.49
C LYS A 141 25.03 -6.99 6.17
N LYS A 142 26.02 -7.53 5.44
CA LYS A 142 27.08 -8.37 6.02
C LYS A 142 28.09 -7.54 6.78
#